data_AF-A0A538H816-F1
#
_entry.id   AF-A0A538H816-F1
#
_cell.length_a   1.000
_cell.length_b   1.000
_cell.length_c   1.000
_cell.angle_alpha   90.00
_cell.angle_beta   90.00
_cell.angle_gamma   90.00
#
_symmetry.space_group_name_H-M   'P 1'
#
loop_
_entity.id
_entity.type
_entity.pdbx_description
1 polymer ?
#
loop_
_entity_poly.entity_id
_entity_poly.type
_entity_poly.pdbx_seq_one_letter_code
_entity_poly.pdbx_strand_id
1 'polypeptide(L)'
;MRRLLTFAMLAALALPAASVARNQGAADGTVSVRDARGTITISARGGVIGSFARGSVTINDPIDGDGTGPIVTGDDWSKDKDATTTTWGGTKVRFRIIGGSFRIVVKGRGINLSLVGTGRVTLSGAGTVDDGSYSVNGGEYLALPGFPFVFPLSATSP
;
A
#
# COMPACT_ATOMS: atom_id res chain seq x y z
N MET A 1 39.52 -49.66 -12.79
CA MET A 1 38.04 -49.49 -12.88
C MET A 1 37.40 -48.94 -11.61
N ARG A 2 37.85 -49.31 -10.40
CA ARG A 2 37.31 -48.82 -9.11
C ARG A 2 37.51 -47.32 -8.82
N ARG A 3 38.50 -46.69 -9.46
CA ARG A 3 38.84 -45.26 -9.30
C ARG A 3 38.05 -44.31 -10.21
N LEU A 4 37.49 -44.81 -11.31
CA LEU A 4 36.65 -44.01 -12.23
C LEU A 4 35.22 -43.86 -11.67
N LEU A 5 34.73 -44.89 -10.99
CA LEU A 5 33.42 -44.87 -10.32
C LEU A 5 33.37 -43.88 -9.16
N THR A 6 34.47 -43.69 -8.42
CA THR A 6 34.54 -42.70 -7.33
C THR A 6 34.56 -41.26 -7.82
N PHE A 7 35.19 -40.96 -8.95
CA PHE A 7 35.14 -39.61 -9.56
C PHE A 7 33.75 -39.28 -10.14
N ALA A 8 33.08 -40.27 -10.74
CA ALA A 8 31.70 -40.09 -11.22
C ALA A 8 30.70 -39.85 -10.07
N MET A 9 30.93 -40.46 -8.90
CA MET A 9 30.08 -40.30 -7.73
C MET A 9 30.29 -38.95 -7.01
N LEU A 10 31.51 -38.38 -7.04
CA LEU A 10 31.75 -37.01 -6.56
C LEU A 10 31.18 -35.93 -7.48
N ALA A 11 31.18 -36.16 -8.80
CA ALA A 11 30.61 -35.22 -9.77
C ALA A 11 29.06 -35.12 -9.66
N ALA A 12 28.40 -36.19 -9.21
CA ALA A 12 26.96 -36.20 -8.96
C ALA A 12 26.56 -35.40 -7.70
N LEU A 13 27.49 -35.11 -6.79
CA LEU A 13 27.25 -34.32 -5.57
C LEU A 13 27.46 -32.80 -5.77
N ALA A 14 27.90 -32.38 -6.95
CA ALA A 14 28.18 -30.98 -7.31
C ALA A 14 27.00 -30.30 -8.04
N LEU A 15 25.79 -30.85 -7.99
CA LEU A 15 24.60 -30.11 -8.39
C LEU A 15 24.29 -29.10 -7.28
N PRO A 16 24.40 -27.78 -7.51
CA PRO A 16 23.76 -26.85 -6.60
C PRO A 16 22.27 -27.18 -6.64
N ALA A 17 21.70 -27.52 -5.49
CA ALA A 17 20.27 -27.45 -5.27
C ALA A 17 19.86 -25.97 -5.33
N ALA A 18 19.92 -25.37 -6.51
CA ALA A 18 19.37 -24.05 -6.79
C ALA A 18 17.86 -24.21 -7.00
N SER A 19 17.16 -24.70 -5.97
CA SER A 19 15.73 -24.47 -5.85
C SER A 19 15.54 -23.00 -5.46
N VAL A 20 15.82 -22.11 -6.41
CA VAL A 20 15.37 -20.73 -6.28
C VAL A 20 13.86 -20.83 -6.45
N ALA A 21 13.15 -20.84 -5.33
CA ALA A 21 11.72 -20.60 -5.29
C ALA A 21 11.51 -19.19 -5.86
N ARG A 22 11.37 -19.12 -7.18
CA ARG A 22 10.90 -17.94 -7.88
C ARG A 22 9.42 -17.80 -7.55
N ASN A 23 9.12 -17.33 -6.34
CA ASN A 23 7.82 -16.77 -6.05
C ASN A 23 7.68 -15.48 -6.87
N GLN A 24 7.36 -15.66 -8.16
CA GLN A 24 6.95 -14.60 -9.08
C GLN A 24 5.44 -14.33 -8.98
N GLY A 25 4.81 -14.67 -7.86
CA GLY A 25 3.65 -13.88 -7.45
C GLY A 25 4.15 -12.46 -7.22
N ALA A 26 3.45 -11.44 -7.72
CA ALA A 26 3.73 -10.07 -7.33
C ALA A 26 3.61 -10.01 -5.80
N ALA A 27 4.75 -10.09 -5.10
CA ALA A 27 4.75 -9.95 -3.65
C ALA A 27 4.16 -8.59 -3.31
N ASP A 28 3.56 -8.47 -2.13
CA ASP A 28 2.92 -7.22 -1.74
C ASP A 28 3.93 -6.06 -1.75
N GLY A 29 3.50 -4.93 -2.28
CA GLY A 29 4.23 -3.67 -2.19
C GLY A 29 3.89 -2.94 -0.90
N THR A 30 4.74 -2.00 -0.53
CA THR A 30 4.47 -1.09 0.59
C THR A 30 4.54 0.36 0.14
N VAL A 31 3.69 1.20 0.72
CA VAL A 31 3.75 2.65 0.57
C VAL A 31 3.62 3.29 1.94
N SER A 32 4.53 4.20 2.25
CA SER A 32 4.42 5.07 3.41
C SER A 32 4.36 6.52 2.95
N VAL A 33 3.41 7.28 3.48
CA VAL A 33 3.23 8.71 3.22
C VAL A 33 3.33 9.46 4.53
N ARG A 34 4.06 10.58 4.53
CA ARG A 34 4.31 11.43 5.70
C ARG A 34 3.91 12.87 5.44
N ASP A 35 3.14 13.41 6.37
CA ASP A 35 2.69 14.80 6.42
C ASP A 35 2.14 15.35 5.08
N ALA A 36 1.45 14.51 4.33
CA ALA A 36 1.03 14.87 2.99
C ALA A 36 -0.08 15.93 2.99
N ARG A 37 -0.01 16.82 2.00
CA ARG A 37 -1.06 17.77 1.64
C ARG A 37 -1.50 17.51 0.21
N GLY A 38 -2.78 17.22 0.02
CA GLY A 38 -3.33 16.93 -1.30
C GLY A 38 -4.36 15.80 -1.28
N THR A 39 -4.31 14.95 -2.31
CA THR A 39 -5.21 13.82 -2.52
C THR A 39 -4.41 12.53 -2.72
N ILE A 40 -4.75 11.50 -1.96
CA ILE A 40 -4.20 10.15 -2.09
C ILE A 40 -5.35 9.21 -2.46
N THR A 41 -5.24 8.53 -3.59
CA THR A 41 -6.21 7.52 -4.02
C THR A 41 -5.56 6.14 -4.04
N ILE A 42 -6.21 5.18 -3.40
CA ILE A 42 -5.75 3.79 -3.32
C ILE A 42 -6.86 2.91 -3.86
N SER A 43 -6.51 1.97 -4.73
CA SER A 43 -7.39 0.89 -5.18
C SER A 43 -6.58 -0.39 -5.11
N ALA A 44 -6.73 -1.14 -4.03
CA ALA A 44 -5.83 -2.23 -3.69
C ALA A 44 -6.54 -3.32 -2.88
N ARG A 45 -5.88 -4.47 -2.76
CA ARG A 45 -6.16 -5.50 -1.77
C ARG A 45 -5.00 -5.54 -0.79
N GLY A 46 -5.27 -5.61 0.52
CA GLY A 46 -4.22 -5.64 1.54
C GLY A 46 -4.63 -4.97 2.83
N GLY A 47 -3.80 -4.08 3.39
CA GLY A 47 -4.11 -3.34 4.60
C GLY A 47 -3.62 -1.89 4.54
N VAL A 48 -4.45 -0.98 5.01
CA VAL A 48 -4.13 0.45 5.14
C VAL A 48 -4.39 0.91 6.55
N ILE A 49 -3.44 1.68 7.09
CA ILE A 49 -3.63 2.49 8.29
C ILE A 49 -3.29 3.91 7.91
N GLY A 50 -4.16 4.86 8.27
CA GLY A 50 -3.91 6.26 7.97
C GLY A 50 -4.53 7.21 8.98
N SER A 51 -4.11 8.46 8.87
CA SER A 51 -4.64 9.58 9.64
C SER A 51 -4.49 10.87 8.84
N PHE A 52 -5.26 11.88 9.19
CA PHE A 52 -5.07 13.22 8.67
C PHE A 52 -5.36 14.28 9.73
N ALA A 53 -4.63 15.40 9.67
CA ALA A 53 -4.83 16.51 10.59
C ALA A 53 -6.15 17.23 10.32
N ARG A 54 -6.49 17.49 9.06
CA ARG A 54 -7.79 18.06 8.65
C ARG A 54 -8.12 17.65 7.22
N GLY A 55 -9.34 17.19 6.98
CA GLY A 55 -9.75 16.73 5.65
C GLY A 55 -10.93 15.76 5.69
N SER A 56 -10.94 14.86 4.71
CA SER A 56 -11.91 13.78 4.60
C SER A 56 -11.28 12.51 4.03
N VAL A 57 -11.84 11.37 4.39
CA VAL A 57 -11.57 10.07 3.78
C VAL A 57 -12.88 9.47 3.29
N THR A 58 -12.90 9.02 2.04
CA THR A 58 -13.97 8.18 1.49
C THR A 58 -13.43 6.76 1.35
N ILE A 59 -14.10 5.78 1.93
CA ILE A 59 -13.74 4.36 1.84
C ILE A 59 -14.91 3.62 1.19
N ASN A 60 -14.61 2.89 0.13
CA ASN A 60 -15.47 1.90 -0.48
C ASN A 60 -14.91 0.51 -0.19
N ASP A 61 -15.71 -0.33 0.46
CA ASP A 61 -15.42 -1.73 0.79
C ASP A 61 -16.52 -2.62 0.17
N PRO A 62 -16.31 -3.09 -1.07
CA PRO A 62 -17.37 -3.71 -1.87
C PRO A 62 -17.66 -5.17 -1.51
N ILE A 63 -16.80 -5.87 -0.77
CA ILE A 63 -16.93 -7.31 -0.49
C ILE A 63 -17.04 -7.54 1.01
N ASP A 64 -18.26 -7.77 1.48
CA ASP A 64 -18.49 -8.08 2.89
C ASP A 64 -17.76 -9.37 3.31
N GLY A 65 -17.09 -9.32 4.46
CA GLY A 65 -16.38 -10.46 5.05
C GLY A 65 -15.01 -10.83 4.45
N ASP A 66 -14.46 -10.10 3.47
CA ASP A 66 -13.12 -10.38 2.93
C ASP A 66 -11.98 -9.65 3.68
N GLY A 67 -12.33 -8.86 4.70
CA GLY A 67 -11.43 -8.11 5.58
C GLY A 67 -12.11 -7.69 6.88
N THR A 68 -11.51 -6.75 7.62
CA THR A 68 -12.05 -6.23 8.88
C THR A 68 -13.19 -5.23 8.72
N GLY A 69 -13.46 -4.77 7.50
CA GLY A 69 -14.20 -3.54 7.26
C GLY A 69 -13.41 -2.28 7.63
N PRO A 70 -13.91 -1.09 7.27
CA PRO A 70 -13.34 0.18 7.68
C PRO A 70 -13.61 0.48 9.16
N ILE A 71 -12.55 0.82 9.90
CA ILE A 71 -12.65 1.35 11.26
C ILE A 71 -12.13 2.78 11.23
N VAL A 72 -13.01 3.74 11.52
CA VAL A 72 -12.69 5.19 11.54
C VAL A 72 -12.98 5.76 12.92
N THR A 73 -12.12 6.66 13.38
CA THR A 73 -12.23 7.30 14.70
C THR A 73 -11.80 8.77 14.65
N GLY A 74 -12.37 9.58 15.53
CA GLY A 74 -12.05 11.00 15.65
C GLY A 74 -12.59 11.86 14.51
N ASP A 75 -13.54 11.33 13.74
CA ASP A 75 -14.31 12.10 12.77
C ASP A 75 -15.25 13.08 13.47
N ASP A 76 -15.42 14.24 12.83
CA ASP A 76 -16.40 15.25 13.26
C ASP A 76 -17.76 14.97 12.61
N TRP A 77 -17.76 14.32 11.45
CA TRP A 77 -18.96 13.91 10.72
C TRP A 77 -18.69 12.69 9.84
N SER A 78 -19.75 11.95 9.56
CA SER A 78 -19.79 10.87 8.57
C SER A 78 -21.02 10.99 7.68
N LYS A 79 -20.92 10.47 6.46
CA LYS A 79 -22.02 10.40 5.49
C LYS A 79 -21.89 9.16 4.63
N ASP A 80 -22.88 8.29 4.72
CA ASP A 80 -23.05 7.17 3.80
C ASP A 80 -23.37 7.69 2.41
N LYS A 81 -22.69 7.12 1.41
CA LYS A 81 -22.89 7.42 -0.02
C LYS A 81 -23.74 6.33 -0.66
N ASP A 82 -23.49 5.09 -0.29
CA ASP A 82 -24.22 3.88 -0.65
C ASP A 82 -23.96 2.80 0.41
N ALA A 83 -24.43 1.57 0.17
CA ALA A 83 -24.32 0.45 1.11
C ALA A 83 -22.87 0.02 1.41
N THR A 84 -21.92 0.35 0.55
CA THR A 84 -20.51 -0.08 0.62
C THR A 84 -19.53 1.09 0.76
N THR A 85 -20.04 2.33 0.74
CA THR A 85 -19.22 3.53 0.66
C THR A 85 -19.66 4.56 1.69
N THR A 86 -18.73 4.95 2.55
CA THR A 86 -18.95 6.01 3.52
C THR A 86 -17.83 7.05 3.42
N THR A 87 -18.17 8.30 3.68
CA THR A 87 -17.21 9.39 3.79
C THR A 87 -17.19 9.91 5.21
N TRP A 88 -16.00 10.04 5.79
CA TRP A 88 -15.76 10.66 7.09
C TRP A 88 -14.95 11.92 6.91
N GLY A 89 -15.21 12.94 7.71
CA GLY A 89 -14.43 14.17 7.69
C GLY A 89 -14.29 14.78 9.06
N GLY A 90 -13.27 15.62 9.20
CA GLY A 90 -13.00 16.31 10.45
C GLY A 90 -11.54 16.61 10.69
N THR A 91 -11.18 16.64 11.97
CA THR A 91 -9.87 17.02 12.48
C THR A 91 -9.27 15.88 13.30
N LYS A 92 -7.99 15.51 13.05
CA LYS A 92 -7.29 14.38 13.72
C LYS A 92 -7.98 13.02 13.54
N VAL A 93 -8.59 12.80 12.38
CA VAL A 93 -9.24 11.54 12.02
C VAL A 93 -8.21 10.45 11.79
N ARG A 94 -8.49 9.25 12.27
CA ARG A 94 -7.69 8.03 12.03
C ARG A 94 -8.58 6.97 11.42
N PHE A 95 -8.05 6.22 10.48
CA PHE A 95 -8.76 5.12 9.82
C PHE A 95 -7.84 3.92 9.62
N ARG A 96 -8.44 2.73 9.61
CA ARG A 96 -7.77 1.49 9.18
C ARG A 96 -8.75 0.57 8.46
N ILE A 97 -8.21 -0.21 7.54
CA ILE A 97 -8.87 -1.36 6.92
C ILE A 97 -7.80 -2.44 6.72
N ILE A 98 -8.07 -3.66 7.16
CA ILE A 98 -7.11 -4.76 7.11
C ILE A 98 -7.74 -5.95 6.41
N GLY A 99 -7.05 -6.50 5.42
CA GLY A 99 -7.60 -7.49 4.53
C GLY A 99 -8.55 -6.88 3.50
N GLY A 100 -8.99 -7.72 2.59
CA GLY A 100 -10.00 -7.36 1.62
C GLY A 100 -9.56 -6.43 0.50
N SER A 101 -10.48 -6.21 -0.42
CA SER A 101 -10.31 -5.30 -1.56
C SER A 101 -11.01 -3.98 -1.26
N PHE A 102 -10.35 -2.85 -1.47
CA PHE A 102 -10.93 -1.55 -1.11
C PHE A 102 -10.50 -0.44 -2.06
N ARG A 103 -11.30 0.63 -2.06
CA ARG A 103 -10.93 1.92 -2.64
C ARG A 103 -11.00 3.01 -1.58
N ILE A 104 -9.88 3.71 -1.37
CA ILE A 104 -9.77 4.81 -0.42
C ILE A 104 -9.40 6.08 -1.16
N VAL A 105 -10.08 7.18 -0.85
CA VAL A 105 -9.70 8.53 -1.29
C VAL A 105 -9.53 9.40 -0.05
N VAL A 106 -8.30 9.80 0.26
CA VAL A 106 -8.00 10.75 1.34
C VAL A 106 -7.72 12.11 0.71
N LYS A 107 -8.39 13.15 1.18
CA LYS A 107 -8.16 14.55 0.76
C LYS A 107 -7.98 15.42 1.99
N GLY A 108 -6.88 16.16 2.06
CA GLY A 108 -6.63 17.02 3.22
C GLY A 108 -5.17 17.41 3.40
N ARG A 109 -4.81 17.68 4.66
CA ARG A 109 -3.44 18.01 5.08
C ARG A 109 -3.03 17.22 6.31
N GLY A 110 -1.72 17.08 6.50
CA GLY A 110 -1.15 16.26 7.57
C GLY A 110 -1.51 14.80 7.44
N ILE A 111 -1.58 14.31 6.19
CA ILE A 111 -1.94 12.93 5.89
C ILE A 111 -0.74 12.04 6.17
N ASN A 112 -0.90 11.07 7.07
CA ASN A 112 0.08 10.02 7.32
C ASN A 112 -0.57 8.68 6.99
N LEU A 113 0.09 7.85 6.19
CA LEU A 113 -0.50 6.62 5.68
C LEU A 113 0.56 5.53 5.54
N SER A 114 0.19 4.31 5.90
CA SER A 114 0.96 3.10 5.60
C SER A 114 0.03 2.10 4.92
N LEU A 115 0.45 1.61 3.76
CA LEU A 115 -0.26 0.64 2.93
C LEU A 115 0.68 -0.55 2.67
N VAL A 116 0.15 -1.75 2.81
CA VAL A 116 0.78 -3.00 2.38
C VAL A 116 -0.23 -3.76 1.53
N GLY A 117 0.16 -4.24 0.37
CA GLY A 117 -0.73 -5.03 -0.48
C GLY A 117 -0.38 -4.96 -1.96
N THR A 118 -1.38 -5.21 -2.79
CA THR A 118 -1.25 -5.20 -4.26
C THR A 118 -2.38 -4.39 -4.88
N GLY A 119 -2.09 -3.56 -5.89
CA GLY A 119 -3.09 -2.71 -6.51
C GLY A 119 -2.54 -1.52 -7.27
N ARG A 120 -3.18 -0.36 -7.13
CA ARG A 120 -2.75 0.91 -7.70
C ARG A 120 -2.86 2.03 -6.67
N VAL A 121 -1.88 2.92 -6.69
CA VAL A 121 -1.84 4.12 -5.85
C VAL A 121 -1.69 5.34 -6.75
N THR A 122 -2.40 6.40 -6.42
CA THR A 122 -2.24 7.73 -7.00
C THR A 122 -1.91 8.72 -5.90
N LEU A 123 -0.77 9.39 -6.03
CA LEU A 123 -0.34 10.48 -5.17
C LEU A 123 -0.51 11.79 -5.93
N SER A 124 -1.16 12.77 -5.32
CA SER A 124 -1.29 14.11 -5.88
C SER A 124 -1.16 15.12 -4.74
N GLY A 125 -0.02 15.78 -4.67
CA GLY A 125 0.22 16.94 -3.82
C GLY A 125 -0.70 18.10 -4.15
N ALA A 126 -0.74 19.10 -3.28
CA ALA A 126 -1.48 20.34 -3.50
C ALA A 126 -0.76 21.33 -4.42
N GLY A 127 0.45 21.01 -4.89
CA GLY A 127 1.29 21.90 -5.70
C GLY A 127 2.05 22.92 -4.85
N THR A 128 2.32 22.62 -3.58
CA THR A 128 3.07 23.49 -2.67
C THR A 128 4.48 22.97 -2.42
N VAL A 129 5.37 23.81 -1.89
CA VAL A 129 6.75 23.41 -1.55
C VAL A 129 6.81 22.37 -0.43
N ASP A 130 5.77 22.29 0.41
CA ASP A 130 5.68 21.42 1.59
C ASP A 130 4.48 20.46 1.48
N ASP A 131 4.39 19.71 0.38
CA ASP A 131 3.32 18.75 0.14
C ASP A 131 3.51 17.40 0.86
N GLY A 132 4.61 17.26 1.61
CA GLY A 132 4.98 16.04 2.32
C GLY A 132 5.87 15.12 1.49
N SER A 133 5.99 13.87 1.94
CA SER A 133 6.86 12.89 1.28
C SER A 133 6.24 11.49 1.26
N TYR A 134 6.74 10.65 0.37
CA TYR A 134 6.35 9.25 0.27
C TYR A 134 7.56 8.34 0.05
N SER A 135 7.44 7.09 0.47
CA SER A 135 8.40 6.01 0.21
C SER A 135 7.63 4.79 -0.29
N VAL A 136 8.19 4.12 -1.29
CA VAL A 136 7.66 2.87 -1.85
C VAL A 136 8.66 1.77 -1.55
N ASN A 137 8.17 0.62 -1.09
CA ASN A 137 8.99 -0.58 -0.84
C ASN A 137 10.19 -0.36 0.09
N GLY A 138 10.08 0.58 1.04
CA GLY A 138 11.16 0.91 1.97
C GLY A 138 12.31 1.71 1.35
N GLY A 139 12.14 2.25 0.14
CA GLY A 139 13.09 3.16 -0.48
C GLY A 139 13.17 4.52 0.22
N GLU A 140 13.99 5.43 -0.33
CA GLU A 140 14.12 6.79 0.18
C GLU A 140 12.78 7.54 0.13
N TYR A 141 12.61 8.49 1.06
CA TYR A 141 11.46 9.38 1.03
C TYR A 141 11.67 10.46 -0.04
N LEU A 142 10.81 10.45 -1.05
CA LEU A 142 10.75 11.45 -2.10
C LEU A 142 9.66 12.47 -1.81
N ALA A 143 9.84 13.70 -2.28
CA ALA A 143 8.83 14.75 -2.17
C ALA A 143 7.54 14.33 -2.89
N LEU A 144 6.39 14.64 -2.29
CA LEU A 144 5.10 14.33 -2.90
C LEU A 144 4.92 15.15 -4.20
N PRO A 145 4.60 14.51 -5.34
CA PRO A 145 4.50 15.23 -6.61
C PRO A 145 3.26 16.11 -6.64
N GLY A 146 3.39 17.37 -7.07
CA GLY A 146 2.27 18.32 -7.22
C GLY A 146 1.31 18.02 -8.38
N PHE A 147 1.42 16.84 -8.99
CA PHE A 147 0.58 16.34 -10.07
C PHE A 147 0.20 14.88 -9.80
N PRO A 148 -0.83 14.34 -10.46
CA PRO A 148 -1.21 12.93 -10.28
C PRO A 148 -0.08 11.98 -10.73
N PHE A 149 0.62 11.39 -9.77
CA PHE A 149 1.59 10.34 -9.99
C PHE A 149 0.95 8.99 -9.66
N VAL A 150 0.87 8.12 -10.66
CA VAL A 150 0.18 6.82 -10.55
C VAL A 150 1.18 5.70 -10.74
N PHE A 151 1.17 4.72 -9.85
CA PHE A 151 2.01 3.54 -9.94
C PHE A 151 1.24 2.28 -9.51
N PRO A 152 1.57 1.11 -10.08
CA PRO A 152 1.10 -0.17 -9.53
C PRO A 152 1.72 -0.35 -8.14
N LEU A 153 1.02 -1.01 -7.23
CA LEU A 153 1.53 -1.43 -5.93
C LEU A 153 1.86 -2.93 -5.98
N SER A 154 3.12 -3.25 -5.74
CA SER A 154 3.73 -4.58 -5.72
C SER A 154 5.17 -4.44 -5.18
N ALA A 155 5.82 -5.54 -4.84
CA ALA A 155 7.21 -5.56 -4.38
C ALA A 155 8.22 -5.05 -5.42
N THR A 156 7.84 -4.99 -6.70
CA THR A 156 8.66 -4.47 -7.80
C THR A 156 8.23 -3.07 -8.25
N SER A 157 7.35 -2.42 -7.49
CA SER A 157 6.92 -1.05 -7.78
C SER A 157 8.09 -0.06 -7.70
N PRO A 158 8.05 1.00 -8.55
CA PRO A 158 9.09 2.03 -8.61
C PRO A 158 9.15 2.88 -7.33
#